data_AF-A0A537YBC4-F1
#
_entry.id   AF-A0A537YBC4-F1
#
_cell.length_a   1.000
_cell.length_b   1.000
_cell.length_c   1.000
_cell.angle_alpha   90.00
_cell.angle_beta   90.00
_cell.angle_gamma   90.00
#
_symmetry.space_group_name_H-M   'P 1'
#
loop_
_entity.id
_entity.type
_entity.pdbx_description
1 polymer ?
#
loop_
_entity_poly.entity_id
_entity_poly.type
_entity_poly.pdbx_seq_one_letter_code
_entity_poly.pdbx_strand_id
1 'polypeptide(L)' 'MKGADAFDMWWYWAEKPHESMLTIPAELHDAVMALSPDERRDRAKVNEAVRRYRNGEFRME' A
#
# COMPACT_ATOMS: atom_id res chain seq x y z
N MET A 1 -15.86 -1.02 -0.85
CA MET A 1 -15.58 -1.19 0.59
C MET A 1 -15.58 0.18 1.24
N LYS A 2 -16.62 0.59 1.98
CA LYS A 2 -16.54 1.81 2.80
C LYS A 2 -15.82 1.41 4.10
N GLY A 3 -14.66 2.01 4.37
CA GLY A 3 -13.90 1.81 5.61
C GLY A 3 -12.64 0.94 5.53
N ALA A 4 -12.24 0.47 4.35
CA ALA A 4 -10.94 -0.20 4.17
C ALA A 4 -9.82 0.85 4.13
N ASP A 5 -8.78 0.65 4.95
CA ASP A 5 -7.59 1.51 4.94
C ASP A 5 -6.60 1.07 3.84
N ALA A 6 -5.47 1.77 3.73
CA ALA A 6 -4.49 1.46 2.69
C ALA A 6 -3.86 0.08 2.89
N PHE A 7 -3.70 -0.36 4.14
CA PHE A 7 -3.24 -1.71 4.44
C PHE A 7 -4.24 -2.76 3.99
N ASP A 8 -5.54 -2.57 4.22
CA ASP A 8 -6.55 -3.52 3.78
C ASP A 8 -6.55 -3.68 2.25
N MET A 9 -6.38 -2.58 1.52
CA MET A 9 -6.26 -2.61 0.05
C MET A 9 -4.97 -3.30 -0.41
N TRP A 10 -3.84 -3.01 0.24
CA TRP A 10 -2.56 -3.68 -0.02
C TRP A 10 -2.66 -5.18 0.23
N TRP A 11 -3.18 -5.58 1.38
CA TRP A 11 -3.27 -6.96 1.81
C TRP A 11 -4.19 -7.76 0.89
N TYR A 12 -5.35 -7.21 0.54
CA TYR A 12 -6.28 -7.85 -0.39
C TYR A 12 -5.68 -8.05 -1.78
N TRP A 13 -4.86 -7.11 -2.25
CA TRP A 13 -4.13 -7.25 -3.51
C TRP A 13 -2.94 -8.19 -3.43
N ALA A 14 -2.24 -8.23 -2.31
CA ALA A 14 -1.09 -9.10 -2.10
C ALA A 14 -1.49 -10.58 -1.96
N GLU A 15 -2.64 -10.87 -1.34
CA GLU A 15 -3.17 -12.23 -1.16
C GLU A 15 -4.00 -12.74 -2.35
N LYS A 16 -4.26 -11.90 -3.35
CA LYS A 16 -5.08 -12.31 -4.50
C LYS A 16 -4.42 -13.49 -5.25
N PRO A 17 -5.21 -14.41 -5.83
CA PRO A 17 -4.70 -15.39 -6.78
C PRO A 17 -4.02 -14.70 -7.97
N HIS A 18 -2.97 -15.31 -8.54
CA HIS A 18 -2.23 -14.74 -9.67
C HIS A 18 -3.12 -14.44 -10.89
N GLU A 19 -4.18 -15.23 -11.09
CA GLU A 19 -5.16 -15.07 -12.17
C GLU A 19 -6.14 -13.91 -11.95
N SER A 20 -6.13 -13.28 -10.76
CA SER A 20 -7.02 -12.18 -10.43
C SER A 20 -6.62 -10.89 -11.11
N MET A 21 -7.58 -10.27 -11.81
CA MET A 21 -7.45 -8.93 -12.39
C MET A 21 -7.57 -7.80 -11.35
N LEU A 22 -7.59 -8.12 -10.05
CA LEU A 22 -7.63 -7.12 -9.00
C LEU A 22 -6.38 -6.24 -9.05
N THR A 23 -6.57 -4.93 -9.12
CA THR A 23 -5.52 -3.92 -9.14
C THR A 23 -5.69 -2.97 -7.95
N ILE A 24 -4.60 -2.30 -7.59
CA ILE A 24 -4.59 -1.23 -6.58
C ILE A 24 -4.13 0.07 -7.24
N PRO A 25 -4.49 1.24 -6.68
CA PRO A 25 -3.95 2.51 -7.13
C PRO A 25 -2.42 2.51 -7.14
N ALA A 26 -1.81 3.09 -8.18
CA ALA A 26 -0.35 3.15 -8.33
C ALA A 26 0.33 3.82 -7.12
N GLU A 27 -0.25 4.91 -6.61
CA GLU A 27 0.24 5.59 -5.39
C GLU A 27 0.33 4.68 -4.16
N LEU A 28 -0.58 3.70 -4.03
CA LEU A 28 -0.59 2.76 -2.91
C LEU A 28 0.50 1.72 -3.11
N HIS A 29 0.64 1.22 -4.33
CA HIS A 29 1.71 0.30 -4.69
C HIS A 29 3.09 0.94 -4.45
N ASP A 30 3.33 2.14 -4.97
CA ASP A 30 4.64 2.79 -4.93
C ASP A 30 5.05 3.16 -3.50
N ALA A 31 4.12 3.72 -2.71
CA ALA A 31 4.36 4.04 -1.31
C ALA A 31 4.71 2.80 -0.47
N VAL A 32 4.02 1.67 -0.71
CA VAL A 32 4.27 0.42 0.03
C VAL A 32 5.53 -0.29 -0.47
N MET A 33 5.84 -0.22 -1.76
CA MET A 33 7.05 -0.83 -2.32
C MET A 33 8.33 -0.17 -1.83
N ALA A 34 8.27 1.09 -1.43
CA ALA A 34 9.39 1.79 -0.81
C ALA A 34 9.62 1.40 0.67
N LEU A 35 8.68 0.69 1.31
CA LEU A 35 8.89 0.06 2.61
C LEU A 35 9.68 -1.25 2.49
N SER A 36 10.40 -1.61 3.55
CA SER A 36 11.02 -2.94 3.66
C SER A 36 9.96 -4.06 3.71
N PRO A 37 10.27 -5.30 3.30
CA PRO A 37 9.30 -6.39 3.29
C PRO A 37 8.59 -6.64 4.64
N ASP A 38 9.27 -6.40 5.76
CA ASP A 38 8.68 -6.54 7.10
C ASP A 38 7.75 -5.37 7.43
N GLU A 39 8.11 -4.14 7.05
CA GLU A 39 7.24 -2.96 7.22
C GLU A 39 5.98 -3.02 6.35
N ARG A 40 6.02 -3.70 5.19
CA ARG A 40 4.82 -3.92 4.36
C ARG A 40 3.76 -4.77 5.05
N ARG A 41 4.11 -5.49 6.12
CA ARG A 41 3.18 -6.26 6.96
C ARG A 41 2.65 -5.45 8.15
N ASP A 42 3.20 -4.26 8.40
CA ASP A 42 2.75 -3.37 9.47
C ASP A 42 1.69 -2.41 8.95
N ARG A 43 0.47 -2.53 9.49
CA ARG A 43 -0.68 -1.69 9.14
C ARG A 43 -0.41 -0.20 9.33
N ALA A 44 0.22 0.18 10.44
CA ALA A 44 0.50 1.58 10.73
C ALA A 44 1.52 2.16 9.75
N LYS A 45 2.58 1.40 9.45
CA LYS A 45 3.63 1.80 8.49
C LYS A 45 3.08 1.96 7.08
N VAL A 46 2.26 1.02 6.61
CA VAL A 46 1.64 1.11 5.28
C VAL A 46 0.69 2.32 5.19
N ASN A 47 -0.18 2.50 6.18
CA ASN A 47 -1.09 3.65 6.20
C ASN A 47 -0.33 4.99 6.26
N GLU A 48 0.74 5.05 7.05
CA GLU A 48 1.60 6.23 7.15
C GLU A 48 2.33 6.51 5.83
N ALA A 49 2.92 5.50 5.19
CA ALA A 49 3.62 5.65 3.92
C ALA A 49 2.70 6.20 2.83
N VAL A 50 1.49 5.63 2.69
CA VAL A 50 0.49 6.12 1.72
C VAL A 50 0.03 7.53 2.05
N ARG A 51 -0.16 7.87 3.32
CA ARG A 51 -0.48 9.24 3.73
C ARG A 51 0.64 10.22 3.34
N ARG A 52 1.90 9.89 3.63
CA ARG A 52 3.06 10.72 3.27
C ARG A 52 3.19 10.89 1.75
N TYR A 53 2.95 9.81 0.99
CA TYR A 53 2.94 9.84 -0.47
C TYR A 53 1.89 10.80 -1.02
N ARG A 54 0.65 10.71 -0.54
CA ARG A 54 -0.44 11.62 -0.94
C ARG A 54 -0.19 13.08 -0.57
N ASN A 55 0.55 13.31 0.52
CA ASN A 55 0.94 14.64 0.95
C ASN A 55 2.15 15.20 0.17
N GLY A 56 2.76 14.43 -0.73
CA GLY A 56 3.98 14.83 -1.44
C GLY A 56 5.24 14.84 -0.57
N GLU A 57 5.16 14.25 0.63
CA GLU A 57 6.27 14.16 1.59
C GLU A 57 7.15 12.92 1.34
N PHE A 58 6.78 12.10 0.37
CA PHE A 58 7.52 10.91 -0.02
C PHE A 58 8.55 11.27 -1.10
N ARG A 59 9.81 11.45 -0.71
CA ARG A 59 10.92 11.54 -1.67
C ARG A 59 11.36 10.13 -2.07
N MET A 60 11.23 9.82 -3.36
CA MET A 60 12.08 8.82 -4.00
C MET A 60 13.43 9.49 -4.24
N GLU A 61 14.39 9.32 -3.32
CA GLU A 61 15.80 9.65 -3.59
C GLU A 61 16.51 8.45 -4.23
#